data_AF-A0A7Y3IAC3-F1
#
_entry.id   AF-A0A7Y3IAC3-F1
#
_cell.length_a   1.000
_cell.length_b   1.000
_cell.length_c   1.000
_cell.angle_alpha   90.00
_cell.angle_beta   90.00
_cell.angle_gamma   90.00
#
_symmetry.space_group_name_H-M   'P 1'
#
loop_
_entity.id
_entity.type
_entity.pdbx_description
1 polymer ?
#
loop_
_entity_poly.entity_id
_entity_poly.type
_entity_poly.pdbx_seq_one_letter_code
_entity_poly.pdbx_strand_id
1 'polypeptide(L)' 'SVDGIPVIDRLPEASNVIVATGWSGHGWAIAPAVAQLLAEWVTSGNRPGLLGPFCLGRFA' A
#
# COMPACT_ATOMS: atom_id res chain seq x y z
N SER A 1 7.73 1.62 9.20
CA SER A 1 7.95 0.15 9.27
C SER A 1 9.40 -0.10 9.69
N VAL A 2 9.82 -1.36 9.88
CA VAL A 2 11.20 -1.68 10.29
C VAL A 2 12.24 -1.34 9.21
N ASP A 3 11.83 -1.27 7.96
CA ASP A 3 12.66 -0.98 6.77
C ASP A 3 12.54 0.47 6.28
N GLY A 4 11.76 1.32 6.97
CA GLY A 4 11.50 2.70 6.55
C GLY A 4 10.59 2.86 5.31
N ILE A 5 10.06 1.76 4.75
CA ILE A 5 9.20 1.74 3.57
C ILE A 5 7.72 1.54 3.99
N PRO A 6 6.74 2.28 3.48
CA PRO A 6 5.34 2.06 3.85
C PRO A 6 4.88 0.63 3.53
N VAL A 7 3.85 0.18 4.25
CA VAL A 7 3.16 -1.08 3.96
C VAL A 7 1.84 -0.71 3.29
N ILE A 8 1.67 -1.17 2.06
CA ILE A 8 0.46 -0.98 1.27
C ILE A 8 0.04 -2.35 0.73
N ASP A 9 -0.98 -2.94 1.33
CA ASP A 9 -1.47 -4.27 0.93
C ASP A 9 -2.92 -4.53 1.36
N ARG A 10 -3.47 -5.67 0.92
CA ARG A 10 -4.70 -6.21 1.51
C ARG A 10 -4.42 -6.90 2.83
N LEU A 11 -5.37 -6.79 3.75
CA LEU A 11 -5.29 -7.55 4.99
C LEU A 11 -5.53 -9.04 4.70
N PRO A 12 -4.66 -9.96 5.14
CA PRO A 12 -4.85 -11.40 4.89
C PRO A 12 -6.18 -11.94 5.41
N GLU A 13 -6.64 -11.42 6.54
CA GLU A 13 -7.89 -11.84 7.19
C GLU A 13 -9.14 -11.09 6.68
N ALA A 14 -8.98 -10.05 5.86
CA ALA A 14 -10.09 -9.26 5.31
C ALA A 14 -9.79 -8.81 3.87
N SER A 15 -10.26 -9.59 2.89
CA SER A 15 -9.99 -9.36 1.46
C SER A 15 -10.58 -8.08 0.88
N ASN A 16 -11.55 -7.47 1.59
CA ASN A 16 -12.18 -6.20 1.25
C ASN A 16 -11.52 -4.98 1.93
N VAL A 17 -10.43 -5.18 2.68
CA VAL A 17 -9.71 -4.10 3.36
C VAL A 17 -8.32 -3.94 2.76
N ILE A 18 -8.04 -2.72 2.28
CA ILE A 18 -6.70 -2.29 1.89
C ILE A 18 -6.15 -1.40 3.00
N VAL A 19 -4.91 -1.67 3.41
CA VAL A 19 -4.18 -0.90 4.41
C VAL A 19 -3.04 -0.17 3.73
N ALA A 20 -2.87 1.11 4.04
CA ALA A 20 -1.71 1.91 3.65
C ALA A 20 -1.17 2.64 4.91
N THR A 21 -0.08 2.13 5.48
CA THR A 21 0.42 2.55 6.79
C THR A 21 1.94 2.55 6.87
N GLY A 22 2.51 2.99 8.00
CA GLY A 22 3.94 2.91 8.25
C GLY A 22 4.77 3.86 7.37
N TRP A 23 4.21 5.03 7.03
CA TRP A 23 4.76 6.05 6.12
C TRP A 23 6.15 6.61 6.46
N SER A 24 6.67 6.32 7.65
CA SER A 24 8.07 6.55 8.04
C SER A 24 8.60 7.96 7.72
N GLY A 25 7.77 9.00 7.88
CA GLY A 25 8.13 10.41 7.67
C GLY A 25 8.02 10.95 6.25
N HIS A 26 7.88 10.09 5.22
CA HIS A 26 7.91 10.50 3.81
C HIS A 26 6.55 10.41 3.10
N GLY A 27 5.50 10.01 3.83
CA GLY A 27 4.17 9.77 3.26
C GLY A 27 3.53 10.99 2.59
N TRP A 28 3.78 12.20 3.10
CA TRP A 28 3.15 13.41 2.57
C TRP A 28 3.59 13.71 1.14
N ALA A 29 4.89 13.57 0.83
CA ALA A 29 5.43 13.84 -0.49
C ALA A 29 4.90 12.86 -1.56
N ILE A 30 4.63 11.61 -1.17
CA ILE A 30 4.15 10.55 -2.08
C ILE A 30 2.63 10.39 -2.10
N ALA A 31 1.91 11.06 -1.18
CA ALA A 31 0.48 10.90 -1.01
C ALA A 31 -0.34 11.12 -2.30
N PRO A 32 -0.08 12.15 -3.14
CA PRO A 32 -0.86 12.36 -4.36
C PRO A 32 -0.78 11.18 -5.34
N ALA A 33 0.41 10.60 -5.52
CA ALA A 33 0.60 9.46 -6.41
C ALA A 33 0.01 8.18 -5.82
N VAL A 34 0.27 7.92 -4.53
CA VAL A 34 -0.21 6.71 -3.86
C VAL A 34 -1.74 6.68 -3.74
N ALA A 35 -2.39 7.82 -3.48
CA ALA A 35 -3.84 7.90 -3.38
C ALA A 35 -4.54 7.51 -4.69
N GLN A 36 -3.99 7.89 -5.85
CA GLN A 36 -4.54 7.49 -7.15
C GLN A 36 -4.44 5.96 -7.35
N LEU A 37 -3.29 5.37 -7.01
CA LEU A 37 -3.10 3.92 -7.10
C LEU A 37 -4.02 3.16 -6.14
N LEU A 38 -4.27 3.69 -4.94
CA LEU A 38 -5.22 3.12 -3.99
C LEU A 38 -6.66 3.20 -4.52
N ALA A 39 -7.06 4.34 -5.10
CA ALA A 39 -8.38 4.49 -5.70
C ALA A 39 -8.59 3.53 -6.89
N GLU A 40 -7.60 3.38 -7.76
CA GLU A 40 -7.59 2.39 -8.84
C GLU A 40 -7.74 0.97 -8.28
N TRP A 41 -6.98 0.62 -7.24
CA TRP A 41 -7.05 -0.72 -6.65
C TRP A 41 -8.42 -1.00 -6.03
N VAL A 42 -8.98 -0.05 -5.28
CA VAL A 42 -10.30 -0.20 -4.64
C VAL A 42 -11.40 -0.37 -5.68
N THR A 43 -11.36 0.39 -6.78
CA THR A 43 -12.42 0.40 -7.79
C THR A 43 -12.33 -0.76 -8.78
N SER A 44 -11.12 -1.15 -9.20
CA SER A 44 -10.92 -2.21 -10.18
C SER A 44 -10.77 -3.60 -9.56
N GLY A 45 -10.41 -3.67 -8.27
CA GLY A 45 -10.02 -4.91 -7.60
C GLY A 45 -8.61 -5.42 -7.97
N ASN A 46 -7.93 -4.79 -8.93
CA ASN A 46 -6.60 -5.18 -9.39
C ASN A 46 -5.53 -4.31 -8.74
N ARG A 47 -4.48 -4.92 -8.18
CA ARG A 47 -3.39 -4.18 -7.56
C ARG A 47 -2.49 -3.56 -8.63
N PRO A 48 -2.25 -2.24 -8.64
CA PRO A 48 -1.28 -1.62 -9.54
C PRO A 48 0.13 -2.16 -9.31
N GLY A 49 0.87 -2.43 -10.39
CA GLY A 49 2.22 -3.00 -10.31
C GLY A 49 3.20 -2.14 -9.51
N LEU A 50 3.03 -0.82 -9.54
CA LEU A 50 3.83 0.15 -8.76
C LEU A 50 3.70 -0.04 -7.25
N LEU A 51 2.61 -0.65 -6.77
CA LEU A 51 2.43 -0.92 -5.33
C LEU A 51 3.16 -2.19 -4.87
N GLY A 52 3.72 -2.99 -5.79
CA GLY A 52 4.39 -4.26 -5.48
C GLY A 52 5.45 -4.20 -4.37
N PRO A 53 6.38 -3.23 -4.37
CA PRO A 53 7.42 -3.11 -3.35
C PRO A 53 6.91 -2.85 -1.92
N PHE A 54 5.66 -2.40 -1.77
CA PHE A 54 5.07 -2.05 -0.47
C PHE A 54 4.26 -3.19 0.16
N CYS A 55 4.26 -4.38 -0.46
CA CYS A 55 3.46 -5.52 0.00
C CYS A 55 3.84 -5.95 1.42
N LEU A 56 2.85 -6.49 2.16
CA LEU A 56 3.05 -7.01 3.51
C LEU A 56 3.98 -8.22 3.51
N GLY A 57 3.91 -9.04 2.46
CA GLY A 57 4.69 -10.27 2.29
C GLY A 57 6.20 -10.06 2.12
N ARG A 58 6.70 -8.82 2.03
CA ARG A 58 8.15 -8.56 1.90
C ARG A 58 8.97 -8.86 3.16
N PHE A 59 8.31 -9.08 4.29
CA PHE A 59 8.94 -9.40 5.58
C PHE A 59 8.84 -10.89 5.94
N ALA A 60 8.27 -11.72 5.06
CA ALA A 60 8.15 -13.16 5.24
C ALA A 60 9.38 -13.91 4.74
#